data_AF-U4TYL2-F1
#
_entry.id   AF-U4TYL2-F1
#
_cell.length_a   1.000
_cell.length_b   1.000
_cell.length_c   1.000
_cell.angle_alpha   90.00
_cell.angle_beta   90.00
_cell.angle_gamma   90.00
#
_symmetry.space_group_name_H-M   'P 1'
#
loop_
_entity.id
_entity.type
_entity.pdbx_description
1 polymer ?
#
loop_
_entity_poly.entity_id
_entity_poly.type
_entity_poly.pdbx_seq_one_letter_code
_entity_poly.pdbx_strand_id
1 'polypeptide(L)'
;MKEKNTDYCGTLSANAHIEPTEEIIDMEMLKQKEKILFYHEMMLYEDELHDNGISSCTIKIRVMPSSFFILLRFFLRVDGVMVRVNDTRVFHDFTKNFIIREYTNKECGVKELKLPLTLFGDPNSLSPHMPLRTSIVEKITFPGET
;
A
#
# COMPACT_ATOMS: atom_id res chain seq x y z
N MET A 1 -20.38 0.94 -16.40
CA MET A 1 -18.99 0.59 -16.08
C MET A 1 -18.96 0.13 -14.63
N LYS A 2 -18.58 -1.12 -14.34
CA LYS A 2 -18.25 -1.51 -12.97
C LYS A 2 -16.95 -0.78 -12.61
N GLU A 3 -16.99 0.08 -11.60
CA GLU A 3 -15.80 0.76 -11.09
C GLU A 3 -14.74 -0.29 -10.74
N LYS A 4 -13.57 -0.24 -11.41
CA LYS A 4 -12.41 -1.06 -11.07
C LYS A 4 -11.81 -0.51 -9.77
N ASN A 5 -12.47 -0.81 -8.65
CA ASN A 5 -12.00 -0.51 -7.31
C ASN A 5 -11.60 -1.82 -6.62
N THR A 6 -10.56 -1.77 -5.77
CA THR A 6 -10.19 -2.92 -4.95
C THR A 6 -9.66 -2.47 -3.61
N ASP A 7 -10.15 -3.12 -2.55
CA ASP A 7 -9.68 -3.06 -1.17
C ASP A 7 -8.80 -4.28 -0.84
N TYR A 8 -8.27 -4.96 -1.87
CA TYR A 8 -7.48 -6.17 -1.72
C TYR A 8 -6.24 -5.93 -0.86
N CYS A 9 -6.15 -6.64 0.26
CA CYS A 9 -5.07 -6.56 1.24
C CYS A 9 -4.16 -7.79 1.23
N GLY A 10 -4.07 -8.49 0.10
CA GLY A 10 -3.35 -9.77 -0.02
C GLY A 10 -4.22 -10.99 0.27
N THR A 11 -3.76 -12.15 -0.18
CA THR A 11 -4.37 -13.45 0.11
C THR A 11 -3.53 -14.15 1.17
N LEU A 12 -4.15 -14.54 2.29
CA LEU A 12 -3.46 -15.21 3.39
C LEU A 12 -3.48 -16.73 3.21
N SER A 13 -2.47 -17.40 3.75
CA SER A 13 -2.48 -18.86 3.90
C SER A 13 -3.52 -19.27 4.94
N ALA A 14 -4.03 -20.50 4.82
CA ALA A 14 -5.17 -21.00 5.61
C ALA A 14 -4.95 -21.01 7.14
N ASN A 15 -3.72 -20.90 7.60
CA ASN A 15 -3.33 -20.96 9.00
C ASN A 15 -3.05 -19.59 9.64
N ALA A 16 -3.15 -18.48 8.90
CA ALA A 16 -2.89 -17.16 9.46
C ALA A 16 -4.01 -16.72 10.44
N HIS A 17 -3.62 -16.21 11.61
CA HIS A 17 -4.53 -15.54 12.55
C HIS A 17 -4.35 -14.03 12.46
N ILE A 18 -5.47 -13.30 12.40
CA ILE A 18 -5.50 -11.84 12.23
C ILE A 18 -6.21 -11.23 13.42
N GLU A 19 -5.63 -10.21 14.02
CA GLU A 19 -6.28 -9.41 15.06
C GLU A 19 -6.05 -7.91 14.82
N PRO A 20 -7.03 -7.04 15.15
CA PRO A 20 -6.81 -5.59 15.16
C PRO A 20 -5.71 -5.21 16.14
N THR A 21 -4.93 -4.18 15.82
CA THR A 21 -3.90 -3.67 16.72
C THR A 21 -3.70 -2.17 16.58
N GLU A 22 -3.15 -1.54 17.62
CA GLU A 22 -2.69 -0.14 17.60
C GLU A 22 -1.19 -0.04 17.29
N GLU A 23 -0.48 -1.17 17.17
CA GLU A 23 0.94 -1.21 16.82
C GLU A 23 1.14 -0.85 15.34
N ILE A 24 1.76 0.30 15.10
CA ILE A 24 2.03 0.83 13.75
C ILE A 24 3.40 0.45 13.22
N ILE A 25 3.56 0.50 11.90
CA ILE A 25 4.85 0.33 11.23
C ILE A 25 5.72 1.55 11.52
N ASP A 26 6.88 1.32 12.12
CA ASP A 26 7.87 2.37 12.32
C ASP A 26 8.53 2.75 10.99
N MET A 27 8.02 3.83 10.38
CA MET A 27 8.53 4.36 9.13
C MET A 27 9.96 4.88 9.24
N GLU A 28 10.46 5.20 10.45
CA GLU A 28 11.86 5.60 10.66
C GLU A 28 12.80 4.40 10.54
N MET A 29 12.40 3.20 10.97
CA MET A 29 13.16 1.97 10.73
C MET A 29 13.34 1.71 9.22
N LEU A 30 12.32 2.00 8.41
CA LEU A 30 12.41 1.85 6.95
C LEU A 30 13.34 2.88 6.27
N LYS A 31 13.65 3.98 6.94
CA LYS A 31 14.63 4.99 6.50
C LYS A 31 16.05 4.64 6.89
N GLN A 32 16.25 3.76 7.88
CA GLN A 32 17.58 3.27 8.23
C GLN A 32 18.19 2.58 7.01
N LYS A 33 19.44 2.95 6.69
CA LYS A 33 20.17 2.43 5.52
C LYS A 33 20.72 1.04 5.81
N GLU A 34 19.83 0.07 6.05
CA GLU A 34 20.22 -1.33 5.95
C GLU A 34 20.46 -1.69 4.47
N LYS A 35 21.42 -2.59 4.24
CA LYS A 35 21.69 -3.09 2.90
C LYS A 35 20.45 -3.84 2.41
N ILE A 36 19.90 -3.42 1.28
CA ILE A 36 18.82 -4.15 0.63
C ILE A 36 19.40 -5.46 0.08
N LEU A 37 19.00 -6.58 0.66
CA LEU A 37 19.41 -7.92 0.22
C LEU A 37 18.60 -8.35 -1.01
N PHE A 38 17.32 -7.97 -1.05
CA PHE A 38 16.43 -8.23 -2.17
C PHE A 38 15.50 -7.04 -2.40
N TYR A 39 15.33 -6.70 -3.68
CA TYR A 39 14.37 -5.71 -4.14
C TYR A 39 13.63 -6.24 -5.34
N HIS A 40 12.31 -6.07 -5.34
CA HIS A 40 11.50 -6.35 -6.51
C HIS A 40 10.34 -5.38 -6.61
N GLU A 41 10.03 -4.94 -7.82
CA GLU A 41 8.86 -4.13 -8.14
C GLU A 41 8.16 -4.77 -9.33
N MET A 42 6.84 -4.93 -9.23
CA MET A 42 6.02 -5.55 -10.26
C MET A 42 4.69 -4.82 -10.39
N MET A 43 4.27 -4.57 -11.63
CA MET A 43 2.90 -4.17 -11.97
C MET A 43 2.03 -5.42 -12.06
N LEU A 44 1.00 -5.51 -11.22
CA LEU A 44 0.03 -6.62 -11.25
C LEU A 44 -0.98 -6.43 -12.37
N TYR A 45 -1.48 -5.20 -12.54
CA TYR A 45 -2.33 -4.80 -13.67
C TYR A 45 -2.31 -3.29 -13.85
N GLU A 46 -2.65 -2.85 -15.07
CA GLU A 46 -2.84 -1.46 -15.44
C GLU A 46 -3.98 -1.34 -16.46
N ASP A 47 -4.71 -0.23 -16.44
CA ASP A 47 -5.79 0.09 -17.35
C ASP A 47 -5.90 1.63 -17.54
N GLU A 48 -6.07 2.09 -18.77
CA GLU A 48 -6.14 3.52 -19.12
C GLU A 48 -7.58 4.08 -19.11
N LEU A 49 -8.55 3.33 -18.58
CA LEU A 49 -9.95 3.76 -18.43
C LEU A 49 -10.57 4.32 -19.73
N HIS A 50 -10.22 3.75 -20.89
CA HIS A 50 -10.59 4.26 -22.21
C HIS A 50 -10.19 5.74 -22.40
N ASP A 51 -8.93 6.07 -22.10
CA ASP A 51 -8.34 7.42 -22.18
C ASP A 51 -8.93 8.44 -21.18
N ASN A 52 -9.63 8.00 -20.14
CA ASN A 52 -10.22 8.88 -19.11
C ASN A 52 -9.43 8.88 -17.78
N GLY A 53 -8.22 8.33 -17.79
CA GLY A 53 -7.35 8.32 -16.63
C GLY A 53 -6.50 7.06 -16.55
N ILE A 54 -6.23 6.59 -15.34
CA ILE A 54 -5.43 5.40 -15.11
C ILE A 54 -5.89 4.66 -13.85
N SER A 55 -5.89 3.34 -13.92
CA SER A 55 -6.00 2.44 -12.78
C SER A 55 -4.84 1.47 -12.81
N SER A 56 -4.04 1.42 -11.76
CA SER A 56 -2.89 0.52 -11.67
C SER A 56 -2.77 -0.11 -10.29
N CYS A 57 -2.21 -1.31 -10.25
CA CYS A 57 -1.90 -2.01 -9.02
C CYS A 57 -0.47 -2.52 -9.07
N THR A 58 0.36 -2.03 -8.14
CA THR A 58 1.80 -2.31 -8.09
C THR A 58 2.16 -2.95 -6.76
N ILE A 59 3.13 -3.85 -6.77
CA ILE A 59 3.74 -4.40 -5.56
C ILE A 59 5.23 -4.07 -5.54
N LYS A 60 5.71 -3.61 -4.38
CA LYS A 60 7.13 -3.35 -4.09
C LYS A 60 7.54 -4.18 -2.89
N ILE A 61 8.64 -4.91 -3.02
CA ILE A 61 9.18 -5.79 -1.98
C ILE A 61 10.61 -5.34 -1.68
N ARG A 62 10.92 -5.15 -0.39
CA ARG A 62 12.26 -4.85 0.12
C ARG A 62 12.57 -5.85 1.24
N VAL A 63 13.71 -6.52 1.14
CA VAL A 63 14.21 -7.39 2.21
C VAL A 63 15.55 -6.84 2.70
N MET A 64 15.63 -6.67 4.00
CA MET A 64 16.79 -6.24 4.76
C MET A 64 17.26 -7.41 5.66
N PRO A 65 18.48 -7.37 6.24
CA PRO A 65 18.93 -8.39 7.18
C PRO A 65 18.00 -8.57 8.39
N SER A 66 17.40 -7.49 8.89
CA SER A 66 16.55 -7.51 10.08
C SER A 66 15.06 -7.68 9.82
N SER A 67 14.61 -7.48 8.57
CA SER A 67 13.19 -7.27 8.28
C SER A 67 12.85 -7.40 6.80
N PHE A 68 11.55 -7.46 6.49
CA PHE A 68 11.06 -7.13 5.15
C PHE A 68 9.95 -6.10 5.20
N PHE A 69 9.78 -5.40 4.09
CA PHE A 69 8.71 -4.45 3.84
C PHE A 69 8.11 -4.67 2.45
N ILE A 70 6.78 -4.75 2.39
CA ILE A 70 6.00 -4.87 1.16
C ILE A 70 5.03 -3.70 1.09
N LEU A 71 4.96 -3.05 -0.06
CA LEU A 71 3.92 -2.08 -0.40
C LEU A 71 3.14 -2.59 -1.60
N LEU A 72 1.89 -2.97 -1.37
CA LEU A 72 0.90 -3.12 -2.42
C LEU A 72 0.15 -1.80 -2.55
N ARG A 73 0.22 -1.18 -3.72
CA ARG A 73 -0.43 0.10 -4.00
C ARG A 73 -1.37 -0.04 -5.19
N PHE A 74 -2.65 0.20 -4.93
CA PHE A 74 -3.62 0.51 -5.95
C PHE A 74 -3.72 2.03 -6.12
N PHE A 75 -3.60 2.49 -7.37
CA PHE A 75 -3.75 3.88 -7.74
C PHE A 75 -4.87 4.01 -8.78
N LEU A 76 -5.75 4.98 -8.56
CA LEU A 76 -6.80 5.35 -9.48
C LEU A 76 -6.79 6.87 -9.67
N ARG A 77 -6.75 7.30 -10.91
CA ARG A 77 -7.00 8.67 -11.33
C ARG A 77 -8.06 8.65 -12.41
N VAL A 78 -9.12 9.40 -12.19
CA VAL A 78 -10.11 9.73 -13.24
C VAL A 78 -9.91 11.19 -13.57
N ASP A 79 -9.52 11.48 -14.80
CA ASP A 79 -9.02 12.80 -15.19
C ASP A 79 -10.07 13.89 -14.96
N GLY A 80 -9.67 14.95 -14.24
CA GLY A 80 -10.55 16.07 -13.86
C GLY A 80 -11.62 15.73 -12.82
N VAL A 81 -11.75 14.46 -12.39
CA VAL A 81 -12.81 14.00 -11.48
C VAL A 81 -12.26 13.70 -10.10
N MET A 82 -11.50 12.62 -9.93
CA MET A 82 -11.06 12.14 -8.61
C MET A 82 -9.71 11.39 -8.67
N VAL A 83 -9.08 11.29 -7.51
CA VAL A 83 -7.91 10.45 -7.28
C VAL A 83 -8.11 9.61 -6.04
N ARG A 84 -7.66 8.35 -6.09
CA ARG A 84 -7.68 7.39 -5.00
C ARG A 84 -6.37 6.63 -4.93
N VAL A 85 -5.87 6.43 -3.71
CA VAL A 85 -4.71 5.61 -3.40
C VAL A 85 -5.11 4.65 -2.28
N ASN A 86 -4.99 3.35 -2.55
CA ASN A 86 -5.11 2.31 -1.53
C ASN A 86 -3.74 1.69 -1.35
N ASP A 87 -3.18 1.83 -0.15
CA ASP A 87 -1.90 1.24 0.22
C ASP A 87 -2.14 0.13 1.24
N THR A 88 -1.67 -1.08 0.94
CA THR A 88 -1.46 -2.14 1.94
C THR A 88 0.04 -2.26 2.18
N ARG A 89 0.47 -1.87 3.37
CA ARG A 89 1.85 -2.03 3.85
C ARG A 89 1.92 -3.28 4.69
N VAL A 90 2.91 -4.13 4.43
CA VAL A 90 3.19 -5.32 5.23
C VAL A 90 4.62 -5.22 5.70
N PHE A 91 4.82 -5.29 7.01
CA PHE A 91 6.13 -5.19 7.64
C PHE A 91 6.33 -6.33 8.62
N HIS A 92 7.52 -6.93 8.57
CA HIS A 92 7.92 -7.94 9.52
C HIS A 92 9.36 -7.67 9.98
N ASP A 93 9.52 -7.47 11.28
CA ASP A 93 10.80 -7.52 11.97
C ASP A 93 11.08 -8.97 12.35
N PHE A 94 12.23 -9.51 11.95
CA PHE A 94 12.59 -10.93 12.15
C PHE A 94 12.84 -11.29 13.62
N THR A 95 12.91 -10.29 14.51
CA THR A 95 12.95 -10.51 15.96
C THR A 95 11.57 -10.74 16.57
N LYS A 96 10.49 -10.42 15.84
CA LYS A 96 9.10 -10.56 16.29
C LYS A 96 8.49 -11.84 15.71
N ASN A 97 7.47 -12.36 16.36
CA ASN A 97 6.70 -13.54 15.91
C ASN A 97 5.40 -13.17 15.17
N PHE A 98 5.28 -11.92 14.72
CA PHE A 98 4.11 -11.41 14.02
C PHE A 98 4.52 -10.44 12.91
N ILE A 99 3.59 -10.25 11.98
CA ILE A 99 3.64 -9.28 10.90
C ILE A 99 2.64 -8.18 11.22
N ILE A 100 3.00 -6.93 10.92
CA ILE A 100 2.06 -5.80 10.92
C ILE A 100 1.59 -5.57 9.49
N ARG A 101 0.27 -5.50 9.30
CA ARG A 101 -0.38 -5.09 8.05
C ARG A 101 -1.17 -3.81 8.28
N GLU A 102 -0.84 -2.77 7.51
CA GLU A 102 -1.57 -1.50 7.51
C GLU A 102 -2.23 -1.29 6.16
N TYR A 103 -3.56 -1.15 6.17
CA TYR A 103 -4.32 -0.70 5.01
C TYR A 103 -4.73 0.76 5.19
N THR A 104 -4.46 1.59 4.18
CA THR A 104 -4.94 2.97 4.12
C THR A 104 -5.63 3.24 2.79
N ASN A 105 -6.82 3.83 2.85
CA ASN A 105 -7.52 4.40 1.69
C ASN A 105 -7.50 5.93 1.80
N LYS A 106 -7.00 6.58 0.75
CA LYS A 106 -7.04 8.03 0.60
C LYS A 106 -7.76 8.38 -0.70
N GLU A 107 -8.65 9.35 -0.65
CA GLU A 107 -9.47 9.71 -1.81
C GLU A 107 -10.00 11.14 -1.73
N CYS A 108 -9.97 11.85 -2.86
CA CYS A 108 -10.59 13.17 -3.00
C CYS A 108 -10.87 13.50 -4.47
N GLY A 109 -11.73 14.51 -4.69
CA GLY A 109 -11.89 15.11 -6.00
C GLY A 109 -10.63 15.88 -6.42
N VAL A 110 -10.32 15.88 -7.73
CA VAL A 110 -9.14 16.57 -8.27
C VAL A 110 -9.10 18.05 -7.87
N LYS A 111 -10.28 18.70 -7.81
CA LYS A 111 -10.43 20.12 -7.45
C LYS A 111 -10.11 20.43 -5.98
N GLU A 112 -10.11 19.42 -5.11
CA GLU A 112 -9.75 19.58 -3.69
C GLU A 112 -8.24 19.73 -3.52
N LEU A 113 -7.46 19.13 -4.42
CA LEU A 113 -6.01 19.19 -4.42
C LEU A 113 -5.53 20.43 -5.19
N LYS A 114 -5.06 21.44 -4.46
CA LYS A 114 -4.42 22.63 -5.04
C LYS A 114 -2.96 22.34 -5.41
N LEU A 115 -2.74 21.36 -6.28
CA LEU A 115 -1.42 20.89 -6.69
C LEU A 115 -1.22 21.04 -8.21
N PRO A 116 0.04 21.19 -8.69
CA PRO A 116 0.33 21.11 -10.11
C PRO A 116 -0.12 19.77 -10.70
N LEU A 117 -0.69 19.80 -11.92
CA LEU A 117 -1.15 18.59 -12.62
C LEU A 117 -0.04 17.54 -12.82
N THR A 118 1.22 17.98 -12.86
CA THR A 118 2.39 17.08 -12.95
C THR A 118 2.51 16.12 -11.78
N LEU A 119 1.97 16.45 -10.60
CA LEU A 119 1.99 15.57 -9.42
C LEU A 119 0.91 14.49 -9.46
N PHE A 120 -0.11 14.63 -10.31
CA PHE A 120 -1.20 13.65 -10.42
C PHE A 120 -0.79 12.39 -11.19
N GLY A 121 0.42 12.35 -11.75
CA GLY A 121 1.01 11.15 -12.35
C GLY A 121 1.80 10.28 -11.37
N ASP A 122 2.20 10.82 -10.21
CA ASP A 122 3.02 10.09 -9.23
C ASP A 122 2.26 9.90 -7.91
N PRO A 123 1.78 8.68 -7.61
CA PRO A 123 1.06 8.44 -6.37
C PRO A 123 1.93 8.64 -5.11
N ASN A 124 3.27 8.58 -5.20
CA ASN A 124 4.15 8.84 -4.06
C ASN A 124 4.12 10.30 -3.65
N SER A 125 4.15 11.21 -4.63
CA SER A 125 4.07 12.65 -4.41
C SER A 125 2.65 13.11 -4.09
N LEU A 126 1.63 12.42 -4.63
CA LEU A 126 0.22 12.79 -4.45
C LEU A 126 -0.36 12.38 -3.09
N SER A 127 -0.13 11.12 -2.68
CA SER A 127 -0.72 10.51 -1.47
C SER A 127 -0.55 11.33 -0.17
N PRO A 128 0.60 12.00 0.09
CA PRO A 128 0.77 12.85 1.27
C PRO A 128 -0.23 14.01 1.38
N HIS A 129 -0.79 14.48 0.26
CA HIS A 129 -1.72 15.61 0.22
C HIS A 129 -3.19 15.19 0.22
N MET A 130 -3.48 13.89 0.12
CA MET A 130 -4.84 13.36 0.03
C MET A 130 -5.40 13.07 1.43
N PRO A 131 -6.70 13.34 1.67
CA PRO A 131 -7.34 13.04 2.94
C PRO A 131 -7.47 11.52 3.14
N LEU A 132 -7.13 11.07 4.35
CA LEU A 132 -7.30 9.69 4.80
C LEU A 132 -8.78 9.41 5.07
N ARG A 133 -9.34 8.39 4.41
CA ARG A 133 -10.74 7.98 4.58
C ARG A 133 -10.87 6.75 5.47
N THR A 134 -9.95 5.80 5.32
CA THR A 134 -9.95 4.56 6.11
C THR A 134 -8.52 4.18 6.44
N SER A 135 -8.33 3.71 7.67
CA SER A 135 -7.07 3.13 8.15
C SER A 135 -7.40 1.90 8.97
N ILE A 136 -6.79 0.77 8.63
CA ILE A 136 -6.94 -0.50 9.34
C ILE A 136 -5.54 -1.00 9.64
N VAL A 137 -5.30 -1.40 10.88
CA VAL A 137 -4.01 -1.94 11.31
C VAL A 137 -4.26 -3.28 11.97
N GLU A 138 -3.56 -4.29 11.49
CA GLU A 138 -3.75 -5.67 11.88
C GLU A 138 -2.41 -6.31 12.20
N LYS A 139 -2.43 -7.19 13.19
CA LYS A 139 -1.37 -8.12 13.51
C LYS A 139 -1.70 -9.47 12.91
N ILE A 140 -0.75 -10.04 12.19
CA ILE A 140 -0.86 -11.35 11.56
C ILE A 140 0.15 -12.28 12.22
N THR A 141 -0.33 -13.39 12.77
CA THR A 141 0.51 -14.46 13.33
C THR A 141 0.30 -15.75 12.54
N PHE A 142 1.34 -16.57 12.49
CA PHE A 142 1.28 -17.91 11.95
C PHE A 142 1.53 -18.89 13.10
N PRO A 143 0.72 -19.94 13.27
CA PRO A 143 1.02 -20.99 14.22
C PRO A 143 2.36 -21.61 13.84
N GLY A 144 3.25 -21.78 14.82
CA GLY A 144 4.50 -22.48 14.62
C GLY A 144 4.23 -23.90 14.12
N GLU A 145 5.04 -24.38 13.18
CA GLU A 145 5.09 -25.81 12.87
C GLU A 145 5.55 -26.53 14.15
N THR A 146 4.67 -27.30 14.78
CA THR A 146 5.02 -28.27 15.83
C THR A 146 5.80 -29.43 15.26
#